data_AF-A0A1H9FFL3-F1
#
_entry.id   AF-A0A1H9FFL3-F1
#
_cell.length_a   1.000
_cell.length_b   1.000
_cell.length_c   1.000
_cell.angle_alpha   90.00
_cell.angle_beta   90.00
_cell.angle_gamma   90.00
#
_symmetry.space_group_name_H-M   'P 1'
#
loop_
_entity.id
_entity.type
_entity.pdbx_description
1 polymer ?
#
loop_
_entity_poly.entity_id
_entity_poly.type
_entity_poly.pdbx_seq_one_letter_code
_entity_poly.pdbx_strand_id
1 'polypeptide(L)'
;MGVSHIKLNKRAASNVIKLGIVGFELQSKTAMDLFFMQHRSMYSLVSAEHADVLIIDMEHPAVKPVVEQYRNSRPIIAVTATENEFPGFETLRKPLDGKRLIKAINQAIESFVPADGDQQPDNQVRNEGEKAFQAYQKRLATGRQAMADYKTITSDRDQNSSEVRQRFQLDNQPAPVNPESEDDVVKVEADTVAPPKAQVESAVAVPVGRKAAEKKPQDVKARLSYQMVYECCGNAPDVNMYEPDQRRRVFFKEDSTLLAILQQAIVEGEAQKVPVEITGLPGTLAYIPEHKKFLFDFSEDLLIPLALTRFGYQELTLKVRPDLDLERPSVTGSKVLLVESDEMIWKLALWTSKGRLNRNIDPEQPHRLTKGLDFERLLAIPHATTISSLWGRHSLSALEVVKVLKIHQRYVFSFMTAAYALGAFRSK
;
A
#
# COMPACT_ATOMS: atom_id res chain seq x y z
N MET A 1 4.86 -61.19 -16.45
CA MET A 1 5.75 -60.09 -16.06
C MET A 1 5.26 -58.82 -16.74
N GLY A 2 4.67 -57.89 -15.96
CA GLY A 2 4.41 -56.52 -16.40
C GLY A 2 5.72 -55.79 -16.65
N VAL A 3 5.75 -54.70 -17.43
CA VAL A 3 5.29 -53.39 -16.95
C VAL A 3 4.51 -52.65 -18.04
N SER A 4 3.32 -52.21 -17.67
CA SER A 4 2.42 -51.37 -18.45
C SER A 4 2.99 -49.95 -18.62
N HIS A 5 3.27 -49.53 -19.85
CA HIS A 5 3.44 -48.11 -20.14
C HIS A 5 2.07 -47.43 -20.06
N ILE A 6 1.99 -46.50 -19.11
CA ILE A 6 0.80 -45.77 -18.70
C ILE A 6 0.33 -44.93 -19.87
N LYS A 7 -0.79 -45.36 -20.49
CA LYS A 7 -1.62 -44.50 -21.32
C LYS A 7 -2.07 -43.32 -20.47
N LEU A 8 -1.69 -42.10 -20.83
CA LEU A 8 -2.35 -40.87 -20.36
C LEU A 8 -3.77 -40.82 -20.97
N ASN A 9 -4.65 -41.64 -20.40
CA ASN A 9 -6.10 -41.47 -20.49
C ASN A 9 -6.64 -41.59 -19.07
N LYS A 10 -6.58 -40.48 -18.33
CA LYS A 10 -7.43 -40.23 -17.17
C LYS A 10 -8.13 -38.89 -17.37
N ARG A 11 -9.14 -38.91 -18.25
CA ARG A 11 -10.31 -38.03 -18.15
C ARG A 11 -11.18 -38.57 -17.01
N ALA A 12 -11.28 -37.81 -15.91
CA ALA A 12 -12.40 -37.72 -14.95
C ALA A 12 -11.90 -37.38 -13.53
N ALA A 13 -11.57 -36.11 -13.29
CA ALA A 13 -11.67 -35.42 -12.01
C ALA A 13 -11.52 -33.91 -12.29
N SER A 14 -12.65 -33.19 -12.44
CA SER A 14 -12.77 -31.72 -12.57
C SER A 14 -11.51 -30.99 -13.10
N ASN A 15 -11.24 -31.08 -14.41
CA ASN A 15 -10.03 -30.50 -15.00
C ASN A 15 -10.14 -28.98 -15.15
N VAL A 16 -9.90 -28.27 -14.06
CA VAL A 16 -9.62 -26.84 -14.07
C VAL A 16 -8.19 -26.65 -14.57
N ILE A 17 -8.01 -25.96 -15.71
CA ILE A 17 -6.70 -25.72 -16.32
C ILE A 17 -5.95 -24.66 -15.49
N LYS A 18 -4.71 -24.94 -15.08
CA LYS A 18 -3.89 -23.98 -14.34
C LYS A 18 -3.19 -23.02 -15.29
N LEU A 19 -3.46 -21.73 -15.15
CA LEU A 19 -2.89 -20.68 -15.98
C LEU A 19 -1.89 -19.84 -15.18
N GLY A 20 -0.74 -19.55 -15.79
CA GLY A 20 0.24 -18.59 -15.26
C GLY A 20 0.29 -17.35 -16.13
N ILE A 21 0.19 -16.17 -15.52
CA ILE A 21 0.21 -14.88 -16.22
C ILE A 21 1.52 -14.17 -15.90
N VAL A 22 2.31 -13.82 -16.92
CA VAL A 22 3.65 -13.23 -16.76
C VAL A 22 3.84 -12.01 -17.66
N GLY A 23 4.47 -10.96 -17.13
CA GLY A 23 4.86 -9.78 -17.90
C GLY A 23 3.77 -8.72 -18.11
N PHE A 24 2.55 -8.96 -17.65
CA PHE A 24 1.46 -7.98 -17.81
C PHE A 24 1.57 -6.83 -16.82
N GLU A 25 1.32 -5.61 -17.31
CA GLU A 25 1.07 -4.45 -16.46
C GLU A 25 -0.17 -4.65 -15.58
N LEU A 26 -0.21 -3.97 -14.45
CA LEU A 26 -1.21 -4.21 -13.40
C LEU A 26 -2.66 -4.15 -13.91
N GLN A 27 -3.00 -3.18 -14.77
CA GLN A 27 -4.35 -3.04 -15.33
C GLN A 27 -4.74 -4.25 -16.20
N SER A 28 -3.87 -4.66 -17.12
CA SER A 28 -4.10 -5.80 -18.00
C SER A 28 -4.15 -7.11 -17.21
N LYS A 29 -3.29 -7.26 -16.20
CA LYS A 29 -3.32 -8.40 -15.29
C LYS A 29 -4.63 -8.47 -14.53
N THR A 30 -5.12 -7.36 -13.97
CA THR A 30 -6.40 -7.32 -13.25
C THR A 30 -7.59 -7.66 -14.14
N ALA A 31 -7.60 -7.20 -15.40
CA ALA A 31 -8.64 -7.57 -16.35
C ALA A 31 -8.65 -9.07 -16.65
N MET A 32 -7.47 -9.69 -16.81
CA MET A 32 -7.33 -11.13 -16.99
C MET A 32 -7.74 -11.90 -15.72
N ASP A 33 -7.33 -11.41 -14.54
CA ASP A 33 -7.70 -12.01 -13.26
C ASP A 33 -9.23 -12.06 -13.11
N LEU A 34 -9.91 -10.93 -13.37
CA LEU A 34 -11.38 -10.84 -13.33
C LEU A 34 -12.04 -11.78 -14.35
N PHE A 35 -11.52 -11.83 -15.58
CA PHE A 35 -12.04 -12.69 -16.64
C PHE A 35 -11.96 -14.18 -16.27
N PHE A 36 -10.79 -14.66 -15.83
CA PHE A 36 -10.63 -16.07 -15.46
C PHE A 36 -11.34 -16.41 -14.16
N MET A 37 -11.54 -15.43 -13.26
CA MET A 37 -12.38 -15.61 -12.08
C MET A 37 -13.86 -15.85 -12.42
N GLN A 38 -14.40 -15.23 -13.48
CA GLN A 38 -15.75 -15.54 -13.97
C GLN A 38 -15.86 -16.95 -14.57
N HIS A 39 -14.73 -17.57 -14.93
CA HIS A 39 -14.64 -18.89 -15.55
C HIS A 39 -13.93 -19.93 -14.65
N ARG A 40 -14.11 -19.82 -13.33
CA ARG A 40 -13.49 -20.71 -12.31
C ARG A 40 -13.80 -22.20 -12.47
N SER A 41 -14.88 -22.55 -13.15
CA SER A 41 -15.20 -23.95 -13.46
C SER A 41 -14.25 -24.57 -14.49
N MET A 42 -13.51 -23.73 -15.25
CA MET A 42 -12.63 -24.15 -16.34
C MET A 42 -11.16 -23.75 -16.11
N TYR A 43 -10.90 -22.65 -15.40
CA TYR A 43 -9.54 -22.10 -15.24
C TYR A 43 -9.20 -21.74 -13.78
N SER A 44 -7.93 -21.88 -13.41
CA SER A 44 -7.37 -21.48 -12.12
C SER A 44 -6.05 -20.74 -12.32
N LEU A 45 -5.86 -19.62 -11.64
CA LEU A 45 -4.65 -18.80 -11.76
C LEU A 45 -3.62 -19.23 -10.73
N VAL A 46 -2.39 -19.52 -11.17
CA VAL A 46 -1.27 -19.99 -10.33
C VAL A 46 0.05 -19.33 -10.74
N SER A 47 1.11 -19.54 -9.95
CA SER A 47 2.46 -19.08 -10.30
C SER A 47 2.97 -19.81 -11.55
N ALA A 48 3.91 -19.18 -12.28
CA ALA A 48 4.46 -19.72 -13.51
C ALA A 48 5.07 -21.13 -13.35
N GLU A 49 5.62 -21.44 -12.17
CA GLU A 49 6.19 -22.76 -11.85
C GLU A 49 5.14 -23.88 -11.89
N HIS A 50 3.93 -23.60 -11.40
CA HIS A 50 2.85 -24.57 -11.23
C HIS A 50 1.78 -24.52 -12.32
N ALA A 51 1.94 -23.63 -13.31
CA ALA A 51 0.99 -23.44 -14.39
C ALA A 51 1.07 -24.54 -15.46
N ASP A 52 -0.07 -25.01 -15.93
CA ASP A 52 -0.15 -25.94 -17.06
C ASP A 52 0.02 -25.19 -18.39
N VAL A 53 -0.44 -23.93 -18.46
CA VAL A 53 -0.30 -23.04 -19.63
C VAL A 53 0.17 -21.66 -19.19
N LEU A 54 1.10 -21.07 -19.93
CA LEU A 54 1.58 -19.70 -19.67
C LEU A 54 1.01 -18.71 -20.67
N ILE A 55 0.54 -17.57 -20.17
CA ILE A 55 0.17 -16.40 -20.96
C ILE A 55 1.20 -15.32 -20.66
N ILE A 56 1.92 -14.87 -21.69
CA ILE A 56 3.09 -14.00 -21.52
C ILE A 56 2.93 -12.73 -22.36
N ASP A 57 3.07 -11.57 -21.73
CA ASP A 57 3.19 -10.30 -22.44
C ASP A 57 4.63 -10.11 -22.95
N MET A 58 4.80 -10.20 -24.26
CA MET A 58 6.12 -10.22 -24.90
C MET A 58 6.82 -8.86 -24.87
N GLU A 59 6.13 -7.80 -24.46
CA GLU A 59 6.68 -6.44 -24.39
C GLU A 59 7.43 -6.16 -23.08
N HIS A 60 7.30 -7.04 -22.08
CA HIS A 60 7.89 -6.81 -20.76
C HIS A 60 9.32 -7.39 -20.67
N PRO A 61 10.34 -6.60 -20.26
CA PRO A 61 11.75 -7.02 -20.33
C PRO A 61 12.10 -8.24 -19.47
N ALA A 62 11.36 -8.48 -18.39
CA ALA A 62 11.58 -9.62 -17.49
C ALA A 62 11.09 -10.99 -18.03
N VAL A 63 10.48 -11.06 -19.22
CA VAL A 63 9.87 -12.32 -19.73
C VAL A 63 10.85 -13.22 -20.47
N LYS A 64 11.96 -12.69 -21.00
CA LYS A 64 12.97 -13.47 -21.74
C LYS A 64 13.46 -14.73 -21.00
N PRO A 65 13.92 -14.64 -19.72
CA PRO A 65 14.38 -15.83 -19.01
C PRO A 65 13.25 -16.84 -18.74
N VAL A 66 12.02 -16.37 -18.54
CA VAL A 66 10.85 -17.23 -18.31
C VAL A 66 10.48 -18.00 -19.59
N VAL A 67 10.52 -17.31 -20.74
CA VAL A 67 10.28 -17.95 -22.04
C VAL A 67 11.33 -19.02 -22.32
N GLU A 68 12.62 -18.71 -22.14
CA GLU A 68 13.72 -19.68 -22.35
C GLU A 68 13.60 -20.90 -21.42
N GLN A 69 13.22 -20.69 -20.17
CA GLN A 69 13.05 -21.77 -19.19
C GLN A 69 11.90 -22.71 -19.53
N TYR A 70 10.76 -22.18 -20.01
CA TYR A 70 9.52 -22.96 -20.11
C TYR A 70 9.08 -23.33 -21.53
N ARG A 71 9.68 -22.75 -22.59
CA ARG A 71 9.31 -22.93 -24.01
C ARG A 71 9.18 -24.38 -24.47
N ASN A 72 9.96 -25.30 -23.90
CA ASN A 72 9.94 -26.71 -24.28
C ASN A 72 9.15 -27.60 -23.30
N SER A 73 8.66 -27.03 -22.19
CA SER A 73 8.06 -27.79 -21.09
C SER A 73 6.54 -27.70 -21.04
N ARG A 74 5.96 -26.60 -21.54
CA ARG A 74 4.52 -26.34 -21.49
C ARG A 74 4.07 -25.36 -22.58
N PRO A 75 2.78 -25.36 -22.97
CA PRO A 75 2.24 -24.42 -23.92
C PRO A 75 2.39 -22.96 -23.46
N ILE A 76 2.76 -22.08 -24.41
CA ILE A 76 2.90 -20.65 -24.19
C ILE A 76 2.02 -19.90 -25.19
N ILE A 77 1.25 -18.93 -24.66
CA ILE A 77 0.47 -17.97 -25.43
C ILE A 77 1.21 -16.63 -25.36
N ALA A 78 1.68 -16.16 -26.51
CA ALA A 78 2.40 -14.91 -26.65
C ALA A 78 1.42 -13.76 -26.91
N VAL A 79 1.35 -12.79 -26.01
CA VAL A 79 0.56 -11.57 -26.18
C VAL A 79 1.45 -10.42 -26.61
N THR A 80 1.10 -9.74 -27.70
CA THR A 80 1.90 -8.64 -28.26
C THR A 80 1.01 -7.55 -28.87
N ALA A 81 1.44 -6.28 -28.88
CA ALA A 81 0.81 -5.20 -29.65
C ALA A 81 1.39 -5.07 -31.07
N THR A 82 2.52 -5.74 -31.36
CA THR A 82 3.18 -5.70 -32.67
C THR A 82 2.69 -6.81 -33.60
N GLU A 83 3.06 -6.74 -34.88
CA GLU A 83 2.76 -7.80 -35.86
C GLU A 83 3.69 -9.01 -35.77
N ASN A 84 4.48 -9.11 -34.70
CA ASN A 84 5.46 -10.18 -34.53
C ASN A 84 4.74 -11.51 -34.26
N GLU A 85 5.07 -12.53 -35.06
CA GLU A 85 4.70 -13.91 -34.79
C GLU A 85 5.85 -14.64 -34.10
N PHE A 86 5.51 -15.49 -33.13
CA PHE A 86 6.50 -16.24 -32.36
C PHE A 86 6.44 -17.73 -32.72
N PRO A 87 7.49 -18.29 -33.36
CA PRO A 87 7.50 -19.69 -33.76
C PRO A 87 7.32 -20.63 -32.55
N GLY A 88 6.34 -21.53 -32.64
CA GLY A 88 6.00 -22.50 -31.60
C GLY A 88 5.08 -21.97 -30.49
N PHE A 89 4.60 -20.72 -30.57
CA PHE A 89 3.64 -20.15 -29.63
C PHE A 89 2.35 -19.72 -30.34
N GLU A 90 1.23 -19.88 -29.64
CA GLU A 90 -0.03 -19.27 -30.08
C GLU A 90 0.04 -17.76 -29.82
N THR A 91 -0.10 -16.93 -30.85
CA THR A 91 0.10 -15.49 -30.73
C THR A 91 -1.24 -14.74 -30.69
N LEU A 92 -1.44 -13.91 -29.68
CA LEU A 92 -2.61 -13.05 -29.51
C LEU A 92 -2.23 -11.58 -29.59
N ARG A 93 -2.95 -10.83 -30.43
CA ARG A 93 -2.77 -9.37 -30.55
C ARG A 93 -3.58 -8.63 -29.49
N LYS A 94 -2.99 -7.57 -28.92
CA LYS A 94 -3.72 -6.56 -28.12
C LYS A 94 -4.61 -5.71 -29.05
N PRO A 95 -5.82 -5.29 -28.62
CA PRO A 95 -6.45 -5.53 -27.32
C PRO A 95 -6.98 -6.97 -27.17
N LEU A 96 -6.86 -7.51 -25.95
CA LEU A 96 -7.28 -8.87 -25.64
C LEU A 96 -8.81 -8.97 -25.56
N ASP A 97 -9.38 -9.92 -26.31
CA ASP A 97 -10.79 -10.28 -26.26
C ASP A 97 -10.95 -11.68 -25.64
N GLY A 98 -11.91 -11.83 -24.73
CA GLY A 98 -12.11 -13.05 -23.95
C GLY A 98 -12.39 -14.29 -24.81
N LYS A 99 -13.15 -14.15 -25.90
CA LYS A 99 -13.44 -15.27 -26.81
C LYS A 99 -12.20 -15.72 -27.56
N ARG A 100 -11.36 -14.77 -27.99
CA ARG A 100 -10.08 -15.06 -28.66
C ARG A 100 -9.08 -15.71 -27.69
N LEU A 101 -9.07 -15.24 -26.44
CA LEU A 101 -8.19 -15.78 -25.40
C LEU A 101 -8.50 -17.24 -25.08
N ILE A 102 -9.79 -17.59 -24.90
CA ILE A 102 -10.22 -18.97 -24.67
C ILE A 102 -9.85 -19.87 -25.86
N LYS A 103 -10.09 -19.38 -27.09
CA LYS A 103 -9.75 -20.12 -28.31
C LYS A 103 -8.25 -20.41 -28.39
N ALA A 104 -7.42 -19.40 -28.14
CA ALA A 104 -5.97 -19.52 -28.14
C ALA A 104 -5.46 -20.48 -27.05
N ILE A 105 -6.07 -20.51 -25.87
CA ILE A 105 -5.70 -21.48 -24.82
C ILE A 105 -5.93 -22.91 -25.31
N ASN A 106 -7.09 -23.19 -25.88
CA ASN A 106 -7.39 -24.53 -26.38
C ASN A 106 -6.48 -24.93 -27.54
N GLN A 107 -6.22 -23.99 -28.46
CA GLN A 107 -5.31 -24.22 -29.59
C GLN A 107 -3.87 -24.49 -29.13
N ALA A 108 -3.35 -23.69 -28.18
CA ALA A 108 -2.01 -23.87 -27.64
C ALA A 108 -1.84 -25.23 -26.95
N ILE A 109 -2.87 -25.70 -26.24
CA ILE A 109 -2.87 -27.03 -25.61
C ILE A 109 -2.87 -28.13 -26.66
N GLU A 110 -3.68 -28.00 -27.72
CA GLU A 110 -3.79 -29.01 -28.78
C GLU A 110 -2.55 -29.09 -29.67
N SER A 111 -1.89 -27.96 -29.92
CA SER A 111 -0.73 -27.88 -30.82
C SER A 111 0.62 -28.19 -30.14
N PHE A 112 0.67 -28.22 -28.81
CA PHE A 112 1.92 -28.35 -28.08
C PHE A 112 2.40 -29.81 -28.01
N VAL A 113 3.64 -30.04 -28.44
CA VAL A 113 4.33 -31.32 -28.33
C VAL A 113 5.55 -31.13 -27.42
N PRO A 114 5.59 -31.77 -26.23
CA PRO A 114 6.77 -31.74 -25.37
C PRO A 114 7.97 -32.36 -26.08
N ALA A 115 9.15 -31.74 -25.99
CA ALA A 115 10.37 -32.37 -26.47
C ALA A 115 10.74 -33.54 -25.53
N ASP A 116 10.83 -34.77 -26.07
CA ASP A 116 11.22 -35.95 -25.31
C ASP A 116 12.57 -35.73 -24.62
N GLY A 117 12.62 -36.10 -23.34
CA GLY A 117 13.75 -35.81 -22.47
C GLY A 117 14.95 -36.71 -22.74
N ASP A 118 16.13 -36.10 -22.75
CA ASP A 118 17.40 -36.82 -22.61
C ASP A 118 18.23 -36.26 -21.44
N GLN A 119 18.31 -37.12 -20.42
CA GLN A 119 19.44 -37.44 -19.54
C GLN A 119 20.41 -36.30 -19.15
N GLN A 120 20.39 -36.01 -17.85
CA GLN A 120 21.41 -35.25 -17.12
C GLN A 120 22.83 -35.73 -17.43
N PRO A 121 23.80 -34.80 -17.45
CA PRO A 121 25.05 -35.00 -16.77
C PRO A 121 25.05 -34.17 -15.49
N ASP A 122 25.05 -34.89 -14.37
CA ASP A 122 25.32 -34.38 -13.04
C ASP A 122 26.80 -33.97 -12.89
N ASN A 123 27.06 -33.11 -11.90
CA ASN A 123 28.31 -32.97 -11.15
C ASN A 123 29.47 -32.03 -11.54
N GLN A 124 29.38 -31.12 -12.51
CA GLN A 124 30.38 -30.01 -12.58
C GLN A 124 29.81 -28.60 -12.39
N VAL A 125 28.57 -28.32 -12.78
CA VAL A 125 27.95 -26.98 -12.61
C VAL A 125 27.37 -26.76 -11.20
N ARG A 126 27.10 -27.85 -10.46
CA ARG A 126 26.64 -27.79 -9.06
C ARG A 126 27.59 -27.00 -8.16
N ASN A 127 28.90 -27.09 -8.39
CA ASN A 127 29.87 -26.52 -7.45
C ASN A 127 30.04 -25.00 -7.57
N GLU A 128 29.71 -24.38 -8.72
CA GLU A 128 29.79 -22.92 -8.90
C GLU A 128 28.49 -22.21 -8.55
N GLY A 129 27.33 -22.77 -8.95
CA GLY A 129 26.02 -22.23 -8.57
C GLY A 129 25.75 -22.34 -7.07
N GLU A 130 26.20 -23.42 -6.44
CA GLU A 130 26.08 -23.63 -4.99
C GLU A 130 27.09 -22.77 -4.22
N LYS A 131 28.29 -22.50 -4.76
CA LYS A 131 29.21 -21.47 -4.22
C LYS A 131 28.65 -20.06 -4.38
N ALA A 132 28.02 -19.72 -5.49
CA ALA A 132 27.40 -18.42 -5.72
C ALA A 132 26.17 -18.21 -4.83
N PHE A 133 25.36 -19.26 -4.63
CA PHE A 133 24.21 -19.25 -3.74
C PHE A 133 24.63 -19.27 -2.26
N GLN A 134 25.68 -19.99 -1.87
CA GLN A 134 26.25 -19.91 -0.53
C GLN A 134 26.95 -18.57 -0.27
N ALA A 135 27.57 -17.94 -1.28
CA ALA A 135 28.11 -16.58 -1.16
C ALA A 135 26.98 -15.53 -1.04
N TYR A 136 25.87 -15.73 -1.73
CA TYR A 136 24.66 -14.91 -1.61
C TYR A 136 23.97 -15.10 -0.26
N GLN A 137 23.82 -16.34 0.21
CA GLN A 137 23.27 -16.63 1.53
C GLN A 137 24.21 -16.20 2.65
N LYS A 138 25.53 -16.38 2.51
CA LYS A 138 26.51 -15.78 3.42
C LYS A 138 26.39 -14.26 3.39
N ARG A 139 26.27 -13.58 2.23
CA ARG A 139 26.02 -12.12 2.20
C ARG A 139 24.71 -11.70 2.86
N LEU A 140 23.63 -12.47 2.69
CA LEU A 140 22.35 -12.21 3.36
C LEU A 140 22.39 -12.52 4.87
N ALA A 141 23.20 -13.51 5.28
CA ALA A 141 23.39 -13.90 6.66
C ALA A 141 24.37 -12.95 7.38
N THR A 142 25.50 -12.59 6.76
CA THR A 142 26.44 -11.55 7.19
C THR A 142 25.79 -10.18 7.13
N GLY A 143 24.82 -9.94 6.23
CA GLY A 143 23.99 -8.73 6.23
C GLY A 143 22.95 -8.74 7.36
N ARG A 144 22.35 -9.90 7.67
CA ARG A 144 21.49 -10.08 8.85
C ARG A 144 22.28 -10.04 10.17
N GLN A 145 23.49 -10.56 10.21
CA GLN A 145 24.44 -10.46 11.33
C GLN A 145 24.96 -9.05 11.43
N ALA A 146 25.35 -8.36 10.35
CA ALA A 146 25.70 -6.94 10.41
C ALA A 146 24.53 -6.06 10.85
N MET A 147 23.28 -6.41 10.52
CA MET A 147 22.08 -5.77 11.07
C MET A 147 21.80 -6.15 12.52
N ALA A 148 22.12 -7.37 12.94
CA ALA A 148 22.01 -7.82 14.32
C ALA A 148 23.11 -7.16 15.17
N ASP A 149 24.37 -7.21 14.74
CA ASP A 149 25.55 -6.52 15.25
C ASP A 149 25.35 -5.01 15.25
N TYR A 150 24.69 -4.41 14.25
CA TYR A 150 24.31 -2.99 14.31
C TYR A 150 23.25 -2.72 15.38
N LYS A 151 22.35 -3.68 15.64
CA LYS A 151 21.32 -3.61 16.68
C LYS A 151 21.89 -3.87 18.08
N THR A 152 22.92 -4.71 18.23
CA THR A 152 23.70 -4.90 19.46
C THR A 152 24.71 -3.78 19.66
N ILE A 153 25.38 -3.26 18.63
CA ILE A 153 26.26 -2.07 18.72
C ILE A 153 25.42 -0.83 19.07
N THR A 154 24.19 -0.70 18.57
CA THR A 154 23.30 0.38 19.03
C THR A 154 22.76 0.13 20.43
N SER A 155 22.49 -1.11 20.86
CA SER A 155 22.14 -1.38 22.26
C SER A 155 23.32 -1.20 23.23
N ASP A 156 24.54 -1.57 22.84
CA ASP A 156 25.77 -1.43 23.61
C ASP A 156 26.23 0.03 23.64
N ARG A 157 25.96 0.81 22.58
CA ARG A 157 26.18 2.25 22.55
C ARG A 157 25.12 2.99 23.35
N ASP A 158 23.88 2.50 23.40
CA ASP A 158 22.83 3.02 24.28
C ASP A 158 23.11 2.65 25.75
N GLN A 159 23.59 1.43 26.03
CA GLN A 159 24.03 0.99 27.35
C GLN A 159 25.30 1.72 27.82
N ASN A 160 26.35 1.83 26.99
CA ASN A 160 27.52 2.67 27.28
C ASN A 160 27.14 4.14 27.44
N SER A 161 26.17 4.67 26.66
CA SER A 161 25.70 6.04 26.87
C SER A 161 24.93 6.19 28.18
N SER A 162 24.26 5.13 28.65
CA SER A 162 23.57 5.09 29.95
C SER A 162 24.54 4.90 31.12
N GLU A 163 25.61 4.11 30.96
CA GLU A 163 26.70 3.94 31.94
C GLU A 163 27.60 5.18 32.00
N VAL A 164 27.86 5.85 30.87
CA VAL A 164 28.54 7.14 30.82
C VAL A 164 27.66 8.22 31.44
N ARG A 165 26.34 8.21 31.20
CA ARG A 165 25.39 9.10 31.90
C ARG A 165 25.28 8.80 33.40
N GLN A 166 25.43 7.55 33.83
CA GLN A 166 25.50 7.16 35.24
C GLN A 166 26.86 7.51 35.88
N ARG A 167 27.98 7.37 35.15
CA ARG A 167 29.31 7.84 35.58
C ARG A 167 29.40 9.35 35.71
N PHE A 168 28.71 10.10 34.84
CA PHE A 168 28.56 11.56 34.96
C PHE A 168 27.43 11.98 35.93
N GLN A 169 26.73 11.04 36.56
CA GLN A 169 25.72 11.30 37.61
C GLN A 169 26.21 10.99 39.03
N LEU A 170 27.46 10.56 39.20
CA LEU A 170 28.18 10.61 40.48
C LEU A 170 29.13 11.81 40.48
N ASP A 171 28.55 13.00 40.49
CA ASP A 171 29.07 14.20 41.17
C ASP A 171 28.02 15.31 41.07
N ASN A 172 26.87 15.03 41.66
CA ASN A 172 25.98 16.07 42.16
C ASN A 172 25.81 15.83 43.66
N GLN A 173 26.93 15.84 44.38
CA GLN A 173 26.90 16.28 45.76
C GLN A 173 27.15 17.79 45.78
N PRO A 174 26.34 18.58 46.51
CA PRO A 174 26.56 20.00 46.65
C PRO A 174 27.89 20.22 47.36
N ALA A 175 28.80 20.98 46.74
CA ALA A 175 30.07 21.35 47.33
C ALA A 175 29.86 22.16 48.64
N PRO A 176 30.61 21.89 49.72
CA PRO A 176 30.78 22.83 50.80
C PRO A 176 32.05 23.68 50.61
N VAL A 177 31.82 24.99 50.46
CA VAL A 177 32.54 26.14 51.09
C VAL A 177 34.07 26.05 51.35
N ASN A 178 34.84 26.83 50.54
CA ASN A 178 36.06 27.66 50.78
C ASN A 178 37.31 27.13 51.56
N PRO A 179 38.49 27.82 51.51
CA PRO A 179 39.14 28.73 50.53
C PRO A 179 40.63 28.33 50.24
N GLU A 180 41.44 29.24 49.64
CA GLU A 180 42.92 29.20 49.43
C GLU A 180 43.39 28.49 48.13
N SER A 181 44.43 28.88 47.37
CA SER A 181 45.28 30.07 47.17
C SER A 181 46.26 29.73 46.02
N GLU A 182 46.73 30.75 45.26
CA GLU A 182 47.99 30.75 44.44
C GLU A 182 48.02 29.80 43.20
N ASP A 183 48.55 30.12 42.02
CA ASP A 183 49.25 31.26 41.46
C ASP A 183 49.37 31.04 39.92
N ASP A 184 49.82 32.08 39.24
CA ASP A 184 50.47 32.11 37.91
C ASP A 184 49.65 32.17 36.58
N VAL A 185 49.51 33.43 36.11
CA VAL A 185 50.20 34.00 34.92
C VAL A 185 49.96 33.25 33.60
N VAL A 186 49.29 33.83 32.58
CA VAL A 186 49.86 34.79 31.61
C VAL A 186 48.78 35.66 30.95
N LYS A 187 49.10 36.95 30.86
CA LYS A 187 48.52 38.06 30.08
C LYS A 187 48.22 37.75 28.60
N VAL A 188 47.10 38.28 28.09
CA VAL A 188 47.11 39.23 26.95
C VAL A 188 46.05 40.31 27.21
N GLU A 189 46.53 41.56 27.14
CA GLU A 189 45.85 42.84 27.32
C GLU A 189 44.74 43.09 26.27
N ALA A 190 43.59 43.62 26.72
CA ALA A 190 43.07 45.00 26.50
C ALA A 190 42.55 45.23 25.06
N ASP A 191 41.31 45.65 24.84
CA ASP A 191 40.84 46.98 25.24
C ASP A 191 39.38 47.05 25.70
N THR A 192 39.23 47.79 26.78
CA THR A 192 38.02 48.37 27.36
C THR A 192 37.58 49.62 26.61
N VAL A 193 36.27 49.80 26.34
CA VAL A 193 35.58 51.08 26.64
C VAL A 193 34.09 50.81 26.97
N ALA A 194 33.69 51.26 28.14
CA ALA A 194 32.32 51.57 28.57
C ALA A 194 32.44 52.71 29.62
N PRO A 195 31.39 53.40 30.11
CA PRO A 195 30.01 53.63 29.65
C PRO A 195 29.66 55.17 29.73
N PRO A 196 28.40 55.66 29.85
CA PRO A 196 27.63 55.53 31.10
C PRO A 196 26.13 55.26 30.94
N LYS A 197 25.57 54.79 32.06
CA LYS A 197 24.16 54.48 32.33
C LYS A 197 23.30 55.75 32.44
N ALA A 198 22.04 55.66 32.01
CA ALA A 198 20.94 56.43 32.58
C ALA A 198 19.79 55.46 32.89
N GLN A 199 19.36 55.46 34.16
CA GLN A 199 18.20 54.74 34.69
C GLN A 199 16.95 55.59 34.47
N VAL A 200 15.84 55.04 33.96
CA VAL A 200 14.49 55.52 34.29
C VAL A 200 13.48 54.36 34.22
N GLU A 201 12.88 54.10 35.38
CA GLU A 201 11.51 53.67 35.69
C GLU A 201 10.93 52.30 35.27
N SER A 202 10.49 51.64 36.33
CA SER A 202 9.57 50.52 36.42
C SER A 202 8.15 50.86 35.95
N ALA A 203 7.58 50.03 35.08
CA ALA A 203 6.14 49.88 34.96
C ALA A 203 5.76 48.40 34.99
N VAL A 204 4.78 48.11 35.83
CA VAL A 204 4.28 46.82 36.30
C VAL A 204 3.75 45.96 35.15
N ALA A 205 4.20 44.70 35.05
CA ALA A 205 3.57 43.68 34.20
C ALA A 205 3.27 42.41 35.01
N VAL A 206 1.97 42.13 35.08
CA VAL A 206 1.26 40.95 35.59
C VAL A 206 1.88 39.65 35.06
N PRO A 207 1.93 38.54 35.83
CA PRO A 207 2.67 37.35 35.42
C PRO A 207 1.96 36.63 34.28
N VAL A 208 2.61 36.62 33.11
CA VAL A 208 2.27 35.72 32.01
C VAL A 208 2.57 34.30 32.46
N GLY A 209 1.52 33.52 32.70
CA GLY A 209 1.62 32.10 32.96
C GLY A 209 2.45 31.41 31.87
N ARG A 210 3.51 30.73 32.30
CA ARG A 210 4.33 29.86 31.44
C ARG A 210 3.41 28.85 30.76
N LYS A 211 3.16 29.01 29.46
CA LYS A 211 2.62 27.94 28.61
C LYS A 211 3.54 26.74 28.73
N ALA A 212 3.02 25.64 29.26
CA ALA A 212 3.68 24.36 29.21
C ALA A 212 4.03 24.03 27.75
N ALA A 213 5.28 23.69 27.50
CA ALA A 213 5.75 23.26 26.19
C ALA A 213 4.93 22.04 25.76
N GLU A 214 4.12 22.20 24.72
CA GLU A 214 3.40 21.09 24.10
C GLU A 214 4.42 20.05 23.62
N LYS A 215 4.33 18.83 24.18
CA LYS A 215 5.08 17.68 23.69
C LYS A 215 4.70 17.46 22.22
N LYS A 216 5.70 17.43 21.34
CA LYS A 216 5.52 17.08 19.92
C LYS A 216 4.76 15.74 19.83
N PRO A 217 3.70 15.63 19.01
CA PRO A 217 3.02 14.36 18.79
C PRO A 217 4.06 13.37 18.28
N GLN A 218 4.26 12.28 19.02
CA GLN A 218 5.11 11.18 18.58
C GLN A 218 4.38 10.50 17.42
N ASP A 219 5.00 10.52 16.24
CA ASP A 219 4.48 9.83 15.06
C ASP A 219 4.39 8.35 15.41
N VAL A 220 3.19 7.78 15.38
CA VAL A 220 3.02 6.33 15.44
C VAL A 220 3.82 5.80 14.25
N LYS A 221 4.99 5.17 14.50
CA LYS A 221 5.78 4.55 13.44
C LYS A 221 4.85 3.64 12.67
N ALA A 222 4.44 4.06 11.47
CA ALA A 222 3.56 3.29 10.62
C ALA A 222 4.19 1.90 10.48
N ARG A 223 3.52 0.88 11.04
CA ARG A 223 3.89 -0.54 10.89
C ARG A 223 3.58 -1.06 9.48
N LEU A 224 3.48 -0.16 8.51
CA LEU A 224 3.16 -0.47 7.13
C LEU A 224 4.42 -0.91 6.41
N SER A 225 4.30 -2.00 5.66
CA SER A 225 5.33 -2.35 4.68
C SER A 225 5.39 -1.26 3.60
N TYR A 226 6.52 -1.20 2.87
CA TYR A 226 6.64 -0.28 1.73
C TYR A 226 5.50 -0.47 0.70
N GLN A 227 5.09 -1.72 0.49
CA GLN A 227 3.99 -2.08 -0.40
C GLN A 227 2.66 -1.45 0.04
N MET A 228 2.32 -1.54 1.32
CA MET A 228 1.08 -0.96 1.85
C MET A 228 1.08 0.57 1.76
N VAL A 229 2.24 1.21 1.99
CA VAL A 229 2.39 2.65 1.79
C VAL A 229 2.16 3.02 0.33
N TYR A 230 2.71 2.24 -0.61
CA TYR A 230 2.51 2.45 -2.04
C TYR A 230 1.04 2.27 -2.45
N GLU A 231 0.33 1.31 -1.88
CA GLU A 231 -1.09 1.08 -2.14
C GLU A 231 -1.96 2.25 -1.64
N CYS A 232 -1.65 2.82 -0.47
CA CYS A 232 -2.44 3.90 0.13
C CYS A 232 -2.06 5.31 -0.38
N CYS A 233 -0.77 5.53 -0.65
CA CYS A 233 -0.22 6.86 -0.91
C CYS A 233 0.41 7.01 -2.29
N GLY A 234 0.54 5.93 -3.07
CA GLY A 234 1.23 5.94 -4.35
C GLY A 234 2.72 6.30 -4.24
N ASN A 235 3.33 6.56 -5.39
CA ASN A 235 4.72 6.99 -5.51
C ASN A 235 4.89 8.29 -6.31
N ALA A 236 3.80 8.99 -6.63
CA ALA A 236 3.85 10.20 -7.43
C ALA A 236 4.81 11.23 -6.80
N PRO A 237 5.67 11.89 -7.60
CA PRO A 237 6.48 12.99 -7.11
C PRO A 237 5.60 14.21 -6.83
N ASP A 238 6.12 15.14 -6.03
CA ASP A 238 5.47 16.42 -5.79
C ASP A 238 5.40 17.22 -7.09
N VAL A 239 4.28 17.92 -7.30
CA VAL A 239 4.04 18.69 -8.51
C VAL A 239 3.94 20.18 -8.25
N ASN A 240 4.17 20.97 -9.30
CA ASN A 240 3.82 22.38 -9.30
C ASN A 240 2.32 22.56 -9.60
N MET A 241 1.55 23.01 -8.60
CA MET A 241 0.10 23.22 -8.73
C MET A 241 -0.31 24.43 -9.58
N TYR A 242 0.66 25.30 -9.94
CA TYR A 242 0.45 26.41 -10.85
C TYR A 242 0.60 26.01 -12.33
N GLU A 243 1.19 24.84 -12.59
CA GLU A 243 1.32 24.29 -13.95
C GLU A 243 0.09 23.44 -14.29
N PRO A 244 -0.72 23.82 -15.30
CA PRO A 244 -1.99 23.15 -15.60
C PRO A 244 -1.87 21.65 -15.82
N ASP A 245 -0.84 21.20 -16.56
CA ASP A 245 -0.63 19.79 -16.87
C ASP A 245 -0.22 18.98 -15.64
N GLN A 246 0.58 19.56 -14.75
CA GLN A 246 0.95 18.87 -13.52
C GLN A 246 -0.21 18.85 -12.53
N ARG A 247 -0.95 19.95 -12.41
CA ARG A 247 -2.17 20.05 -11.58
C ARG A 247 -3.19 18.98 -11.97
N ARG A 248 -3.43 18.76 -13.27
CA ARG A 248 -4.37 17.74 -13.76
C ARG A 248 -4.05 16.32 -13.26
N ARG A 249 -2.77 15.97 -13.08
CA ARG A 249 -2.34 14.63 -12.65
C ARG A 249 -2.59 14.36 -11.16
N VAL A 250 -2.77 15.40 -10.36
CA VAL A 250 -3.09 15.29 -8.94
C VAL A 250 -4.52 14.82 -8.73
N PHE A 251 -5.41 15.03 -9.70
CA PHE A 251 -6.82 14.74 -9.53
C PHE A 251 -7.23 13.39 -10.13
N PHE A 252 -8.06 12.65 -9.41
CA PHE A 252 -8.77 11.49 -9.95
C PHE A 252 -10.27 11.76 -10.01
N LYS A 253 -10.96 10.99 -10.86
CA LYS A 253 -12.41 11.01 -10.96
C LYS A 253 -12.98 9.90 -10.07
N GLU A 254 -13.79 10.28 -9.09
CA GLU A 254 -14.38 9.34 -8.12
C GLU A 254 -15.61 8.61 -8.68
N ASP A 255 -16.34 9.18 -9.64
CA ASP A 255 -17.54 8.56 -10.22
C ASP A 255 -17.27 7.13 -10.67
N SER A 256 -18.21 6.20 -10.52
CA SER A 256 -18.01 4.80 -10.98
C SER A 256 -16.83 4.06 -10.32
N THR A 257 -16.42 4.49 -9.12
CA THR A 257 -15.52 3.70 -8.26
C THR A 257 -16.32 2.98 -7.19
N LEU A 258 -15.72 1.96 -6.57
CA LEU A 258 -16.33 1.29 -5.41
C LEU A 258 -16.60 2.30 -4.27
N LEU A 259 -15.66 3.21 -4.00
CA LEU A 259 -15.82 4.26 -2.98
C LEU A 259 -17.11 5.09 -3.17
N ALA A 260 -17.37 5.54 -4.41
CA ALA A 260 -18.54 6.34 -4.73
C ALA A 260 -19.85 5.60 -4.41
N ILE A 261 -19.96 4.32 -4.79
CA ILE A 261 -21.19 3.57 -4.55
C ILE A 261 -21.37 3.17 -3.07
N LEU A 262 -20.29 2.99 -2.31
CA LEU A 262 -20.41 2.79 -0.86
C LEU A 262 -20.95 4.04 -0.15
N GLN A 263 -20.49 5.22 -0.55
CA GLN A 263 -21.03 6.47 0.00
C GLN A 263 -22.52 6.61 -0.32
N GLN A 264 -22.94 6.23 -1.53
CA GLN A 264 -24.37 6.19 -1.89
C GLN A 264 -25.15 5.16 -1.07
N ALA A 265 -24.58 3.97 -0.85
CA ALA A 265 -25.20 2.93 -0.01
C ALA A 265 -25.40 3.41 1.44
N ILE A 266 -24.46 4.17 1.99
CA ILE A 266 -24.59 4.79 3.33
C ILE A 266 -25.74 5.79 3.33
N VAL A 267 -25.77 6.72 2.35
CA VAL A 267 -26.84 7.72 2.26
C VAL A 267 -28.21 7.06 2.13
N GLU A 268 -28.34 6.08 1.26
CA GLU A 268 -29.61 5.37 1.03
C GLU A 268 -30.03 4.55 2.26
N GLY A 269 -29.10 3.80 2.87
CA GLY A 269 -29.39 3.00 4.05
C GLY A 269 -29.71 3.84 5.29
N GLU A 270 -29.05 4.98 5.48
CA GLU A 270 -29.34 5.90 6.58
C GLU A 270 -30.69 6.61 6.40
N ALA A 271 -31.06 6.94 5.16
CA ALA A 271 -32.35 7.57 4.84
C ALA A 271 -33.52 6.60 5.04
N GLN A 272 -33.38 5.34 4.60
CA GLN A 272 -34.45 4.34 4.67
C GLN A 272 -34.45 3.54 5.97
N LYS A 273 -33.34 3.54 6.72
CA LYS A 273 -33.12 2.68 7.90
C LYS A 273 -33.22 1.18 7.58
N VAL A 274 -32.84 0.81 6.36
CA VAL A 274 -32.85 -0.56 5.86
C VAL A 274 -31.47 -0.91 5.28
N PRO A 275 -30.97 -2.15 5.44
CA PRO A 275 -29.73 -2.56 4.81
C PRO A 275 -29.75 -2.39 3.28
N VAL A 276 -28.62 -1.97 2.72
CA VAL A 276 -28.45 -1.76 1.28
C VAL A 276 -27.27 -2.58 0.79
N GLU A 277 -27.54 -3.52 -0.11
CA GLU A 277 -26.54 -4.37 -0.76
C GLU A 277 -26.04 -3.72 -2.06
N ILE A 278 -24.72 -3.74 -2.25
CA ILE A 278 -24.06 -3.39 -3.50
C ILE A 278 -23.96 -4.66 -4.34
N THR A 279 -24.70 -4.70 -5.44
CA THR A 279 -24.71 -5.83 -6.36
C THR A 279 -23.72 -5.64 -7.50
N GLY A 280 -23.33 -6.73 -8.17
CA GLY A 280 -22.32 -6.74 -9.23
C GLY A 280 -20.90 -7.11 -8.78
N LEU A 281 -20.72 -7.32 -7.48
CA LEU A 281 -19.49 -7.84 -6.89
C LEU A 281 -19.53 -9.36 -6.71
N PRO A 282 -18.37 -10.02 -6.62
CA PRO A 282 -18.31 -11.42 -6.21
C PRO A 282 -18.65 -11.54 -4.72
N GLY A 283 -19.78 -12.17 -4.41
CA GLY A 283 -20.30 -12.28 -3.04
C GLY A 283 -21.23 -11.11 -2.67
N THR A 284 -21.41 -10.91 -1.38
CA THR A 284 -22.21 -9.82 -0.82
C THR A 284 -21.28 -8.76 -0.23
N LEU A 285 -21.62 -7.50 -0.50
CA LEU A 285 -21.15 -6.33 0.21
C LEU A 285 -22.36 -5.45 0.50
N ALA A 286 -22.67 -5.21 1.77
CA ALA A 286 -23.87 -4.47 2.15
C ALA A 286 -23.57 -3.51 3.30
N TYR A 287 -24.23 -2.35 3.28
CA TYR A 287 -24.24 -1.41 4.40
C TYR A 287 -25.40 -1.73 5.34
N ILE A 288 -25.10 -1.80 6.64
CA ILE A 288 -26.05 -2.05 7.72
C ILE A 288 -26.22 -0.75 8.52
N PRO A 289 -27.32 0.00 8.33
CA PRO A 289 -27.49 1.33 8.95
C PRO A 289 -27.63 1.28 10.47
N GLU A 290 -28.28 0.24 11.01
CA GLU A 290 -28.48 0.09 12.47
C GLU A 290 -27.16 0.08 13.24
N HIS A 291 -26.14 -0.58 12.69
CA HIS A 291 -24.83 -0.71 13.32
C HIS A 291 -23.76 0.20 12.71
N LYS A 292 -24.08 0.92 11.62
CA LYS A 292 -23.14 1.70 10.82
C LYS A 292 -21.92 0.89 10.37
N LYS A 293 -22.18 -0.33 9.89
CA LYS A 293 -21.13 -1.28 9.47
C LYS A 293 -21.35 -1.70 8.02
N PHE A 294 -20.25 -2.07 7.36
CA PHE A 294 -20.31 -2.88 6.15
C PHE A 294 -20.17 -4.35 6.51
N LEU A 295 -21.04 -5.16 5.92
CA LEU A 295 -20.94 -6.60 5.90
C LEU A 295 -20.41 -7.04 4.54
N PHE A 296 -19.42 -7.92 4.51
CA PHE A 296 -18.99 -8.58 3.27
C PHE A 296 -18.53 -10.00 3.49
N ASP A 297 -18.63 -10.82 2.45
CA ASP A 297 -18.37 -12.27 2.53
C ASP A 297 -17.33 -12.75 1.51
N PHE A 298 -16.34 -11.92 1.22
CA PHE A 298 -15.16 -12.21 0.39
C PHE A 298 -13.87 -11.73 1.07
N SER A 299 -12.70 -12.13 0.55
CA SER A 299 -11.40 -11.76 1.15
C SER A 299 -11.17 -10.25 1.15
N GLU A 300 -10.63 -9.69 2.25
CA GLU A 300 -10.24 -8.28 2.35
C GLU A 300 -9.21 -7.89 1.27
N ASP A 301 -8.35 -8.84 0.86
CA ASP A 301 -7.37 -8.64 -0.22
C ASP A 301 -8.03 -8.26 -1.55
N LEU A 302 -9.32 -8.61 -1.75
CA LEU A 302 -10.08 -8.24 -2.94
C LEU A 302 -10.51 -6.77 -2.94
N LEU A 303 -10.53 -6.10 -1.79
CA LEU A 303 -10.94 -4.69 -1.72
C LEU A 303 -9.95 -3.77 -2.44
N ILE A 304 -8.65 -4.07 -2.39
CA ILE A 304 -7.62 -3.28 -3.08
C ILE A 304 -7.85 -3.26 -4.61
N PRO A 305 -7.92 -4.40 -5.32
CA PRO A 305 -8.18 -4.37 -6.75
C PRO A 305 -9.56 -3.76 -7.07
N LEU A 306 -10.60 -4.01 -6.27
CA LEU A 306 -11.90 -3.37 -6.46
C LEU A 306 -11.86 -1.84 -6.29
N ALA A 307 -11.03 -1.33 -5.38
CA ALA A 307 -10.83 0.09 -5.16
C ALA A 307 -10.16 0.79 -6.36
N LEU A 308 -9.38 0.03 -7.15
CA LEU A 308 -8.67 0.50 -8.34
C LEU A 308 -9.49 0.34 -9.62
N THR A 309 -10.57 -0.45 -9.59
CA THR A 309 -11.43 -0.67 -10.73
C THR A 309 -12.36 0.52 -10.99
N ARG A 310 -12.49 0.86 -12.28
CA ARG A 310 -13.51 1.74 -12.81
C ARG A 310 -14.65 0.87 -13.31
N PHE A 311 -15.77 0.91 -12.61
CA PHE A 311 -16.96 0.17 -13.00
C PHE A 311 -17.68 0.89 -14.14
N GLY A 312 -18.17 0.12 -15.09
CA GLY A 312 -19.04 0.58 -16.17
C GLY A 312 -20.42 1.01 -15.66
N TYR A 313 -21.24 1.50 -16.59
CA TYR A 313 -22.62 1.86 -16.28
C TYR A 313 -23.41 0.61 -15.86
N GLN A 314 -24.13 0.69 -14.73
CA GLN A 314 -24.92 -0.40 -14.13
C GLN A 314 -24.14 -1.67 -13.75
N GLU A 315 -22.80 -1.65 -13.81
CA GLU A 315 -22.01 -2.79 -13.32
C GLU A 315 -22.12 -2.95 -11.81
N LEU A 316 -22.20 -1.84 -11.07
CA LEU A 316 -22.56 -1.84 -9.66
C LEU A 316 -23.88 -1.11 -9.47
N THR A 317 -24.78 -1.71 -8.70
CA THR A 317 -26.08 -1.12 -8.36
C THR A 317 -26.42 -1.35 -6.89
N LEU A 318 -27.29 -0.49 -6.34
CA LEU A 318 -27.78 -0.61 -4.98
C LEU A 318 -29.09 -1.38 -4.96
N LYS A 319 -29.22 -2.30 -4.01
CA LYS A 319 -30.43 -3.08 -3.76
C LYS A 319 -30.76 -3.05 -2.28
N VAL A 320 -31.94 -2.53 -1.95
CA VAL A 320 -32.46 -2.55 -0.58
C VAL A 320 -32.77 -3.99 -0.16
N ARG A 321 -32.31 -4.39 1.03
CA ARG A 321 -32.39 -5.76 1.56
C ARG A 321 -32.86 -5.74 3.03
N PRO A 322 -34.17 -5.54 3.29
CA PRO A 322 -34.70 -5.58 4.65
C PRO A 322 -34.61 -6.95 5.32
N ASP A 323 -34.45 -8.00 4.51
CA ASP A 323 -34.32 -9.40 4.88
C ASP A 323 -32.86 -9.83 5.11
N LEU A 324 -31.90 -8.90 5.09
CA LEU A 324 -30.48 -9.25 5.21
C LEU A 324 -30.13 -9.72 6.62
N ASP A 325 -30.02 -11.04 6.77
CA ASP A 325 -29.51 -11.67 7.98
C ASP A 325 -27.99 -11.48 8.13
N LEU A 326 -27.53 -11.09 9.33
CA LEU A 326 -26.12 -10.91 9.67
C LEU A 326 -25.40 -12.24 9.92
N GLU A 327 -26.14 -13.27 10.33
CA GLU A 327 -25.60 -14.62 10.61
C GLU A 327 -25.70 -15.57 9.41
N ARG A 328 -26.09 -15.03 8.24
CA ARG A 328 -26.22 -15.82 7.01
C ARG A 328 -24.93 -16.56 6.65
N PRO A 329 -25.03 -17.75 6.03
CA PRO A 329 -23.88 -18.39 5.41
C PRO A 329 -23.34 -17.52 4.26
N SER A 330 -22.02 -17.53 4.08
CA SER A 330 -21.36 -16.83 2.98
C SER A 330 -21.73 -17.45 1.63
N VAL A 331 -21.95 -16.60 0.63
CA VAL A 331 -22.17 -17.01 -0.76
C VAL A 331 -20.89 -17.53 -1.40
N THR A 332 -19.73 -17.02 -0.97
CA THR A 332 -18.42 -17.43 -1.51
C THR A 332 -17.76 -18.57 -0.73
N GLY A 333 -18.36 -18.98 0.40
CA GLY A 333 -17.74 -19.90 1.36
C GLY A 333 -16.68 -19.26 2.26
N SER A 334 -16.47 -17.94 2.16
CA SER A 334 -15.56 -17.20 3.05
C SER A 334 -16.21 -16.86 4.39
N LYS A 335 -15.45 -16.42 5.38
CA LYS A 335 -16.03 -15.90 6.62
C LYS A 335 -16.76 -14.58 6.33
N VAL A 336 -17.97 -14.40 6.86
CA VAL A 336 -18.67 -13.11 6.86
C VAL A 336 -17.94 -12.16 7.81
N LEU A 337 -17.55 -11.00 7.30
CA LEU A 337 -16.85 -9.96 8.03
C LEU A 337 -17.76 -8.74 8.20
N LEU A 338 -17.70 -8.14 9.39
CA LEU A 338 -18.31 -6.84 9.67
C LEU A 338 -17.22 -5.84 10.01
N VAL A 339 -17.21 -4.72 9.29
CA VAL A 339 -16.25 -3.63 9.46
C VAL A 339 -17.00 -2.32 9.65
N GLU A 340 -16.48 -1.46 10.50
CA GLU A 340 -17.05 -0.13 10.76
C GLU A 340 -17.06 0.71 9.48
N SER A 341 -18.15 1.43 9.23
CA SER A 341 -18.30 2.22 7.99
C SER A 341 -17.18 3.23 7.79
N ASP A 342 -16.80 3.97 8.84
CA ASP A 342 -15.68 4.91 8.80
C ASP A 342 -14.35 4.22 8.44
N GLU A 343 -14.10 3.01 8.98
CA GLU A 343 -12.87 2.27 8.68
C GLU A 343 -12.82 1.81 7.21
N MET A 344 -13.94 1.30 6.70
CA MET A 344 -14.07 0.86 5.32
C MET A 344 -13.92 2.01 4.32
N ILE A 345 -14.61 3.12 4.57
CA ILE A 345 -14.54 4.33 3.72
C ILE A 345 -13.11 4.90 3.75
N TRP A 346 -12.47 4.95 4.93
CA TRP A 346 -11.09 5.40 5.05
C TRP A 346 -10.12 4.55 4.22
N LYS A 347 -10.17 3.22 4.36
CA LYS A 347 -9.31 2.29 3.60
C LYS A 347 -9.53 2.43 2.09
N LEU A 348 -10.79 2.40 1.63
CA LEU A 348 -11.11 2.52 0.22
C LEU A 348 -10.70 3.87 -0.36
N ALA A 349 -10.90 4.97 0.38
CA ALA A 349 -10.45 6.30 -0.06
C ALA A 349 -8.93 6.38 -0.25
N LEU A 350 -8.16 5.76 0.65
CA LEU A 350 -6.71 5.66 0.48
C LEU A 350 -6.33 4.84 -0.77
N TRP A 351 -6.90 3.65 -0.92
CA TRP A 351 -6.58 2.76 -2.05
C TRP A 351 -7.01 3.31 -3.41
N THR A 352 -8.20 3.92 -3.50
CA THR A 352 -8.71 4.53 -4.74
C THR A 352 -7.90 5.77 -5.14
N SER A 353 -7.50 6.60 -4.17
CA SER A 353 -6.80 7.85 -4.45
C SER A 353 -5.32 7.65 -4.80
N LYS A 354 -4.61 6.76 -4.09
CA LYS A 354 -3.16 6.55 -4.23
C LYS A 354 -2.34 7.86 -4.21
N GLY A 355 -2.63 8.75 -3.27
CA GLY A 355 -1.91 10.04 -3.13
C GLY A 355 -2.45 11.16 -4.02
N ARG A 356 -3.63 10.97 -4.62
CA ARG A 356 -4.32 11.96 -5.45
C ARG A 356 -5.49 12.59 -4.70
N LEU A 357 -5.97 13.71 -5.21
CA LEU A 357 -7.17 14.39 -4.73
C LEU A 357 -8.37 14.04 -5.59
N ASN A 358 -9.54 13.98 -4.97
CA ASN A 358 -10.78 14.01 -5.71
C ASN A 358 -10.94 15.39 -6.38
N ARG A 359 -11.46 15.44 -7.60
CA ARG A 359 -11.74 16.70 -8.33
C ARG A 359 -12.64 17.67 -7.56
N ASN A 360 -13.46 17.16 -6.65
CA ASN A 360 -14.35 17.97 -5.83
C ASN A 360 -13.63 18.66 -4.65
N ILE A 361 -12.35 18.35 -4.42
CA ILE A 361 -11.54 18.90 -3.35
C ILE A 361 -10.63 20.00 -3.91
N ASP A 362 -10.73 21.21 -3.38
CA ASP A 362 -9.82 22.30 -3.73
C ASP A 362 -8.60 22.30 -2.77
N PRO A 363 -7.38 21.96 -3.25
CA PRO A 363 -6.20 21.89 -2.39
C PRO A 363 -5.72 23.25 -1.88
N GLU A 364 -6.19 24.35 -2.47
CA GLU A 364 -5.83 25.72 -2.08
C GLU A 364 -6.81 26.29 -1.05
N GLN A 365 -7.96 25.65 -0.84
CA GLN A 365 -8.89 26.09 0.18
C GLN A 365 -8.45 25.66 1.58
N PRO A 366 -8.54 26.56 2.58
CA PRO A 366 -8.30 26.20 3.97
C PRO A 366 -9.35 25.22 4.51
N HIS A 367 -8.89 24.14 5.13
CA HIS A 367 -9.73 23.17 5.80
C HIS A 367 -9.29 22.98 7.25
N ARG A 368 -10.24 22.58 8.11
CA ARG A 368 -9.99 22.24 9.51
C ARG A 368 -10.80 21.00 9.89
N LEU A 369 -10.17 20.06 10.60
CA LEU A 369 -10.87 18.88 11.10
C LEU A 369 -11.88 19.27 12.19
N THR A 370 -13.04 18.62 12.16
CA THR A 370 -14.11 18.79 13.15
C THR A 370 -13.72 18.12 14.47
N LYS A 371 -13.17 16.90 14.37
CA LYS A 371 -12.68 16.08 15.48
C LYS A 371 -11.34 15.45 15.11
N GLY A 372 -10.57 15.04 16.12
CA GLY A 372 -9.38 14.22 15.88
C GLY A 372 -9.76 12.87 15.27
N LEU A 373 -8.93 12.37 14.36
CA LEU A 373 -9.07 11.03 13.80
C LEU A 373 -8.36 10.01 14.71
N ASP A 374 -9.02 8.87 14.90
CA ASP A 374 -8.53 7.78 15.75
C ASP A 374 -7.76 6.76 14.90
N PHE A 375 -6.43 6.79 15.00
CA PHE A 375 -5.53 5.88 14.26
C PHE A 375 -5.24 4.56 15.00
N GLU A 376 -5.87 4.31 16.15
CA GLU A 376 -5.95 2.96 16.69
C GLU A 376 -6.97 2.12 15.91
N ARG A 377 -8.00 2.78 15.36
CA ARG A 377 -9.03 2.19 14.50
C ARG A 377 -8.75 2.38 13.01
N LEU A 378 -8.37 3.59 12.61
CA LEU A 378 -8.11 3.91 11.21
C LEU A 378 -6.69 3.53 10.78
N LEU A 379 -6.56 3.07 9.54
CA LEU A 379 -5.26 2.74 8.95
C LEU A 379 -4.33 3.96 8.96
N ALA A 380 -3.28 3.91 9.79
CA ALA A 380 -2.30 4.99 9.93
C ALA A 380 -1.30 5.01 8.76
N ILE A 381 -1.50 5.91 7.80
CA ILE A 381 -0.51 6.20 6.75
C ILE A 381 0.68 7.02 7.30
N PRO A 382 1.82 7.12 6.57
CA PRO A 382 2.93 7.96 7.01
C PRO A 382 2.47 9.39 7.32
N HIS A 383 2.93 9.91 8.47
CA HIS A 383 2.62 11.26 8.97
C HIS A 383 1.15 11.51 9.32
N ALA A 384 0.27 10.50 9.34
CA ALA A 384 -1.16 10.68 9.59
C ALA A 384 -1.45 11.42 10.90
N THR A 385 -0.76 11.05 11.99
CA THR A 385 -0.94 11.69 13.31
C THR A 385 -0.54 13.17 13.27
N THR A 386 0.57 13.47 12.61
CA THR A 386 1.10 14.83 12.48
C THR A 386 0.18 15.71 11.61
N ILE A 387 -0.28 15.17 10.47
CA ILE A 387 -1.24 15.83 9.59
C ILE A 387 -2.57 16.10 10.32
N SER A 388 -3.12 15.08 11.00
CA SER A 388 -4.35 15.18 11.80
C SER A 388 -4.23 16.23 12.91
N SER A 389 -3.11 16.23 13.64
CA SER A 389 -2.86 17.22 14.69
C SER A 389 -2.82 18.65 14.15
N LEU A 390 -2.14 18.86 13.02
CA LEU A 390 -2.01 20.18 12.41
C LEU A 390 -3.38 20.73 11.93
N TRP A 391 -4.14 19.92 11.18
CA TRP A 391 -5.48 20.30 10.72
C TRP A 391 -6.54 20.33 11.83
N GLY A 392 -6.32 19.69 12.97
CA GLY A 392 -7.19 19.84 14.14
C GLY A 392 -7.06 21.23 14.79
N ARG A 393 -5.85 21.80 14.76
CA ARG A 393 -5.52 23.07 15.42
C ARG A 393 -5.70 24.28 14.51
N HIS A 394 -5.38 24.14 13.22
CA HIS A 394 -5.33 25.25 12.28
C HIS A 394 -6.22 25.00 11.07
N SER A 395 -6.79 26.07 10.52
CA SER A 395 -7.42 26.03 9.20
C SER A 395 -6.34 26.32 8.16
N LEU A 396 -5.94 25.29 7.41
CA LEU A 396 -4.86 25.36 6.42
C LEU A 396 -5.26 24.63 5.15
N SER A 397 -4.77 25.13 4.01
CA SER A 397 -4.84 24.43 2.73
C SER A 397 -3.92 23.21 2.72
N ALA A 398 -4.14 22.29 1.78
CA ALA A 398 -3.25 21.13 1.62
C ALA A 398 -1.82 21.56 1.29
N LEU A 399 -1.67 22.61 0.49
CA LEU A 399 -0.35 23.12 0.09
C LEU A 399 0.40 23.77 1.25
N GLU A 400 -0.30 24.43 2.17
CA GLU A 400 0.30 24.95 3.40
C GLU A 400 0.73 23.83 4.34
N VAL A 401 -0.08 22.78 4.51
CA VAL A 401 0.29 21.60 5.32
C VAL A 401 1.57 20.95 4.80
N VAL A 402 1.69 20.76 3.47
CA VAL A 402 2.91 20.26 2.82
C VAL A 402 4.12 21.13 3.18
N LYS A 403 4.00 22.46 3.06
CA LYS A 403 5.09 23.40 3.37
C LYS A 403 5.49 23.39 4.84
N VAL A 404 4.51 23.37 5.74
CA VAL A 404 4.73 23.41 7.20
C VAL A 404 5.40 22.13 7.68
N LEU A 405 4.91 20.97 7.21
CA LEU A 405 5.42 19.66 7.65
C LEU A 405 6.66 19.21 6.88
N LYS A 406 6.95 19.81 5.71
CA LYS A 406 8.06 19.43 4.83
C LYS A 406 8.02 17.95 4.45
N ILE A 407 6.83 17.46 4.10
CA ILE A 407 6.59 16.07 3.66
C ILE A 407 6.04 16.07 2.23
N HIS A 408 6.11 14.94 1.54
CA HIS A 408 5.58 14.82 0.18
C HIS A 408 4.07 15.05 0.11
N GLN A 409 3.63 15.74 -0.95
CA GLN A 409 2.24 16.07 -1.27
C GLN A 409 1.35 14.83 -1.22
N ARG A 410 1.83 13.70 -1.74
CA ARG A 410 1.06 12.45 -1.78
C ARG A 410 0.53 12.00 -0.42
N TYR A 411 1.26 12.23 0.67
CA TYR A 411 0.80 11.87 2.01
C TYR A 411 -0.32 12.78 2.49
N VAL A 412 -0.19 14.08 2.24
CA VAL A 412 -1.20 15.09 2.57
C VAL A 412 -2.45 14.90 1.72
N PHE A 413 -2.30 14.61 0.43
CA PHE A 413 -3.41 14.39 -0.50
C PHE A 413 -4.17 13.09 -0.20
N SER A 414 -3.48 11.98 0.09
CA SER A 414 -4.14 10.75 0.55
C SER A 414 -4.93 10.98 1.83
N PHE A 415 -4.33 11.65 2.82
CA PHE A 415 -5.02 11.99 4.06
C PHE A 415 -6.25 12.85 3.78
N MET A 416 -6.09 13.92 2.99
CA MET A 416 -7.16 14.85 2.68
C MET A 416 -8.33 14.15 2.00
N THR A 417 -8.07 13.31 1.00
CA THR A 417 -9.11 12.55 0.31
C THR A 417 -9.85 11.62 1.27
N ALA A 418 -9.13 10.88 2.13
CA ALA A 418 -9.75 9.98 3.08
C ALA A 418 -10.56 10.72 4.17
N ALA A 419 -10.02 11.81 4.71
CA ALA A 419 -10.72 12.64 5.68
C ALA A 419 -11.96 13.33 5.08
N TYR A 420 -11.88 13.76 3.81
CA TYR A 420 -13.01 14.34 3.10
C TYR A 420 -14.11 13.29 2.85
N ALA A 421 -13.73 12.07 2.47
CA ALA A 421 -14.68 10.98 2.27
C ALA A 421 -15.45 10.60 3.55
N LEU A 422 -14.86 10.83 4.73
CA LEU A 422 -15.52 10.68 6.04
C LEU A 422 -16.35 11.90 6.48
N GLY A 423 -16.34 12.99 5.72
CA GLY A 423 -16.92 14.26 6.17
C GLY A 423 -16.23 14.82 7.42
N ALA A 424 -14.94 14.52 7.62
CA ALA A 424 -14.22 14.89 8.84
C ALA A 424 -13.84 16.37 8.92
N PHE A 425 -13.89 17.10 7.80
CA PHE A 425 -13.67 18.54 7.76
C PHE A 425 -14.94 19.31 8.14
N ARG A 426 -14.78 20.46 8.81
CA ARG A 426 -15.90 21.34 9.13
C ARG A 426 -16.51 21.89 7.82
N SER A 427 -17.84 21.84 7.68
CA SER A 427 -18.50 22.66 6.67
C SER A 427 -18.33 24.13 7.05
N LYS A 428 -18.20 25.00 6.05
CA LYS A 428 -18.32 26.43 6.27
C LYS A 428 -19.73 26.79 6.72
#